data_AF-A0A4P9XFW2-F1
#
_entry.id   AF-A0A4P9XFW2-F1
#
_cell.length_a   1.000
_cell.length_b   1.000
_cell.length_c   1.000
_cell.angle_alpha   90.00
_cell.angle_beta   90.00
_cell.angle_gamma   90.00
#
_symmetry.space_group_name_H-M   'P 1'
#
loop_
_entity.id
_entity.type
_entity.pdbx_description
1 polymer ?
#
loop_
_entity_poly.entity_id
_entity_poly.type
_entity_poly.pdbx_seq_one_letter_code
_entity_poly.pdbx_strand_id
1 'polypeptide(L)'
;VQFTPSLPAWKQSAIDRMGFGLLDKLVLEYDKDFVPFWPLESDFITLRPDDVLDGDSAVAADLLPRESVFFVNYYALDGRPMLVALLHCGLGEWAETQSDEQMADCITRHLARYFPTAATTRPKRCTLTRWRQDPFAKGSYAYLARGSTAEDLDLLARPFGTGADDADSLVGKNRARIFWAGEHTEQIEFGFVQGALLSGRRAADEL
;
A
#
# COMPACT_ATOMS: atom_id res chain seq x y z
N VAL A 1 -15.32 1.13 -14.95
CA VAL A 1 -16.12 2.31 -15.35
C VAL A 1 -15.89 2.55 -16.83
N GLN A 2 -16.92 2.87 -17.61
CA GLN A 2 -16.81 3.19 -19.04
C GLN A 2 -17.17 4.66 -19.28
N PHE A 3 -16.37 5.39 -20.06
CA PHE A 3 -16.61 6.79 -20.42
C PHE A 3 -17.24 6.89 -21.82
N THR A 4 -18.15 7.84 -22.02
CA THR A 4 -18.73 8.15 -23.34
C THR A 4 -18.86 9.67 -23.49
N PRO A 5 -18.09 10.30 -24.38
CA PRO A 5 -17.03 9.72 -25.23
C PRO A 5 -15.86 9.13 -24.41
N SER A 6 -15.03 8.30 -25.05
CA SER A 6 -13.82 7.75 -24.42
C SER A 6 -12.89 8.85 -23.90
N LEU A 7 -12.03 8.49 -22.95
CA LEU A 7 -10.99 9.41 -22.47
C LEU A 7 -10.09 9.87 -23.63
N PRO A 8 -9.65 11.13 -23.66
CA PRO A 8 -8.66 11.60 -24.62
C PRO A 8 -7.36 10.78 -24.54
N ALA A 9 -6.66 10.63 -25.66
CA ALA A 9 -5.44 9.83 -25.75
C ALA A 9 -4.37 10.25 -24.73
N TRP A 10 -4.18 11.57 -24.53
CA TRP A 10 -3.22 12.09 -23.56
C TRP A 10 -3.53 11.67 -22.11
N LYS A 11 -4.81 11.54 -21.75
CA LYS A 11 -5.25 11.10 -20.41
C LYS A 11 -5.03 9.61 -20.25
N GLN A 12 -5.41 8.83 -21.27
CA GLN A 12 -5.19 7.39 -21.27
C GLN A 12 -3.71 7.05 -21.18
N SER A 13 -2.85 7.72 -21.95
CA SER A 13 -1.41 7.49 -21.87
C SER A 13 -0.80 7.86 -20.52
N ALA A 14 -1.32 8.88 -19.82
CA ALA A 14 -0.88 9.18 -18.45
C ALA A 14 -1.29 8.07 -17.46
N ILE A 15 -2.52 7.54 -17.60
CA ILE A 15 -2.98 6.38 -16.80
C ILE A 15 -2.08 5.17 -17.04
N ASP A 16 -1.75 4.88 -18.31
CA ASP A 16 -0.95 3.70 -18.67
C ASP A 16 0.52 3.82 -18.23
N ARG A 17 1.07 5.05 -18.16
CA ARG A 17 2.43 5.30 -17.68
C ARG A 17 2.55 5.29 -16.16
N MET A 18 1.54 5.78 -15.45
CA MET A 18 1.56 5.86 -14.00
C MET A 18 1.53 4.46 -13.38
N GLY A 19 2.33 4.28 -12.33
CA GLY A 19 2.31 3.05 -11.54
C GLY A 19 1.23 3.12 -10.48
N PHE A 20 0.64 1.97 -10.16
CA PHE A 20 -0.22 1.81 -8.97
C PHE A 20 0.31 0.64 -8.14
N GLY A 21 0.81 0.97 -6.95
CA GLY A 21 1.62 0.09 -6.12
C GLY A 21 0.80 -0.89 -5.26
N LEU A 22 1.52 -1.64 -4.43
CA LEU A 22 0.94 -2.54 -3.45
C LEU A 22 1.71 -2.48 -2.13
N LEU A 23 0.96 -2.23 -1.06
CA LEU A 23 1.39 -2.33 0.33
C LEU A 23 0.24 -2.94 1.14
N ASP A 24 0.38 -4.20 1.50
CA ASP A 24 -0.54 -4.85 2.43
C ASP A 24 -0.04 -4.81 3.86
N LYS A 25 -0.95 -5.01 4.79
CA LYS A 25 -0.69 -5.10 6.22
C LYS A 25 -1.14 -6.46 6.72
N LEU A 26 -0.24 -7.14 7.43
CA LEU A 26 -0.58 -8.33 8.21
C LEU A 26 -0.69 -7.91 9.67
N VAL A 27 -1.92 -7.83 10.17
CA VAL A 27 -2.21 -7.44 11.55
C VAL A 27 -2.23 -8.69 12.42
N LEU A 28 -1.35 -8.73 13.42
CA LEU A 28 -1.23 -9.81 14.39
C LEU A 28 -1.77 -9.34 15.74
N GLU A 29 -2.97 -9.76 16.08
CA GLU A 29 -3.60 -9.44 17.36
C GLU A 29 -3.42 -10.60 18.33
N TYR A 30 -2.91 -10.31 19.53
CA TYR A 30 -2.77 -11.27 20.62
C TYR A 30 -3.80 -10.99 21.73
N ASP A 31 -3.93 -11.92 22.68
CA ASP A 31 -4.82 -11.72 23.84
C ASP A 31 -4.35 -10.56 24.72
N LYS A 32 -5.27 -9.97 25.49
CA LYS A 32 -5.02 -8.74 26.25
C LYS A 32 -3.95 -8.93 27.35
N ASP A 33 -3.85 -10.12 27.92
CA ASP A 33 -2.88 -10.54 28.93
C ASP A 33 -1.59 -11.10 28.33
N PHE A 34 -1.47 -11.10 27.00
CA PHE A 34 -0.27 -11.51 26.30
C PHE A 34 0.93 -10.63 26.66
N VAL A 35 2.05 -11.27 27.00
CA VAL A 35 3.34 -10.60 27.22
C VAL A 35 4.13 -10.66 25.92
N PRO A 36 4.41 -9.52 25.24
CA PRO A 36 5.09 -9.54 23.97
C PRO A 36 6.50 -10.14 24.07
N PHE A 37 6.88 -10.93 23.07
CA PHE A 37 8.21 -11.52 22.95
C PHE A 37 9.21 -10.64 22.19
N TRP A 38 8.74 -9.54 21.60
CA TRP A 38 9.52 -8.60 20.81
C TRP A 38 9.94 -7.36 21.65
N PRO A 39 10.91 -6.55 21.18
CA PRO A 39 11.33 -5.33 21.88
C PRO A 39 10.16 -4.37 22.18
N LEU A 40 9.98 -4.00 23.45
CA LEU A 40 8.81 -3.24 23.91
C LEU A 40 8.93 -1.72 23.71
N GLU A 41 10.16 -1.20 23.65
CA GLU A 41 10.43 0.26 23.60
C GLU A 41 10.60 0.79 22.17
N SER A 42 10.59 -0.10 21.18
CA SER A 42 10.76 0.26 19.77
C SER A 42 9.41 0.36 19.07
N ASP A 43 9.07 1.53 18.52
CA ASP A 43 7.88 1.72 17.68
C ASP A 43 7.92 0.87 16.41
N PHE A 44 9.13 0.60 15.92
CA PHE A 44 9.37 -0.15 14.69
C PHE A 44 10.44 -1.22 14.89
N ILE A 45 10.24 -2.35 14.21
CA ILE A 45 11.17 -3.48 14.22
C ILE A 45 11.44 -3.89 12.77
N THR A 46 12.70 -4.05 12.41
CA THR A 46 13.10 -4.60 11.12
C THR A 46 13.75 -5.95 11.36
N LEU A 47 13.25 -7.00 10.71
CA LEU A 47 13.84 -8.33 10.75
C LEU A 47 14.44 -8.66 9.38
N ARG A 48 15.71 -9.06 9.35
CA ARG A 48 16.41 -9.52 8.15
C ARG A 48 16.75 -11.00 8.29
N PRO A 49 16.92 -11.76 7.20
CA PRO A 49 17.38 -13.14 7.28
C PRO A 49 18.66 -13.33 8.11
N ASP A 50 19.58 -12.35 8.07
CA ASP A 50 20.84 -12.37 8.83
C ASP A 50 20.66 -12.23 10.36
N ASP A 51 19.48 -11.79 10.82
CA ASP A 51 19.21 -11.59 12.26
C ASP A 51 18.65 -12.87 12.94
N VAL A 52 18.52 -13.98 12.20
CA VAL A 52 17.98 -15.25 12.72
C VAL A 52 18.95 -15.91 13.72
N LEU A 53 18.40 -16.51 14.79
CA LEU A 53 19.17 -17.14 15.86
C LEU A 53 19.75 -18.53 15.52
N ASP A 54 19.21 -19.21 14.52
CA ASP A 54 19.63 -20.54 14.05
C ASP A 54 20.02 -20.48 12.56
N GLY A 55 21.21 -20.99 12.20
CA GLY A 55 21.79 -20.87 10.86
C GLY A 55 21.49 -22.02 9.90
N ASP A 56 20.59 -22.95 10.27
CA ASP A 56 20.26 -24.12 9.45
C ASP A 56 19.51 -23.75 8.15
N SER A 57 19.79 -24.47 7.07
CA SER A 57 19.07 -24.44 5.80
C SER A 57 17.53 -24.57 5.92
N ALA A 58 17.03 -25.30 6.93
CA ALA A 58 15.59 -25.44 7.19
C ALA A 58 14.91 -24.10 7.55
N VAL A 59 15.69 -23.12 8.03
CA VAL A 59 15.23 -21.78 8.39
C VAL A 59 14.68 -21.04 7.19
N ALA A 60 15.31 -21.18 6.02
CA ALA A 60 14.94 -20.42 4.82
C ALA A 60 13.49 -20.67 4.38
N ALA A 61 12.95 -21.87 4.65
CA ALA A 61 11.56 -22.22 4.32
C ALA A 61 10.52 -21.55 5.23
N ASP A 62 10.92 -21.12 6.43
CA ASP A 62 10.04 -20.46 7.39
C ASP A 62 10.07 -18.93 7.27
N LEU A 63 11.06 -18.38 6.56
CA LEU A 63 11.17 -16.94 6.40
C LEU A 63 10.24 -16.42 5.30
N LEU A 64 9.66 -15.25 5.55
CA LEU A 64 9.00 -14.49 4.49
C LEU A 64 10.03 -14.20 3.37
N PRO A 65 9.64 -14.32 2.08
CA PRO A 65 10.56 -14.24 0.95
C PRO A 65 11.00 -12.80 0.65
N ARG A 66 11.74 -12.18 1.58
CA ARG A 66 12.20 -10.80 1.50
C ARG A 66 13.49 -10.60 2.30
N GLU A 67 14.33 -9.68 1.83
CA GLU A 67 15.59 -9.32 2.52
C GLU A 67 15.38 -8.57 3.83
N SER A 68 14.22 -7.95 4.00
CA SER A 68 13.80 -7.34 5.26
C SER A 68 12.28 -7.24 5.34
N VAL A 69 11.75 -7.43 6.54
CA VAL A 69 10.34 -7.21 6.85
C VAL A 69 10.25 -6.20 7.97
N PHE A 70 9.43 -5.17 7.74
CA PHE A 70 9.22 -4.08 8.68
C PHE A 70 7.94 -4.29 9.46
N PHE A 71 8.00 -4.06 10.77
CA PHE A 71 6.89 -4.21 11.68
C PHE A 71 6.63 -2.93 12.46
N VAL A 72 5.35 -2.60 12.63
CA VAL A 72 4.89 -1.56 13.54
C VAL A 72 4.47 -2.21 14.86
N ASN A 73 5.07 -1.77 15.95
CA ASN A 73 4.82 -2.26 17.30
C ASN A 73 3.76 -1.40 18.00
N TYR A 74 2.51 -1.85 17.99
CA TYR A 74 1.45 -1.12 18.68
C TYR A 74 1.53 -1.22 20.21
N TYR A 75 2.32 -2.15 20.74
CA TYR A 75 2.57 -2.21 22.17
C TYR A 75 3.36 -0.98 22.64
N ALA A 76 4.38 -0.56 21.89
CA ALA A 76 5.12 0.67 22.18
C ALA A 76 4.25 1.92 21.99
N LEU A 77 3.40 1.94 20.96
CA LEU A 77 2.60 3.11 20.61
C LEU A 77 1.43 3.37 21.55
N ASP A 78 0.70 2.33 21.96
CA ASP A 78 -0.50 2.49 22.80
C ASP A 78 -0.80 1.31 23.75
N GLY A 79 0.18 0.42 23.97
CA GLY A 79 0.09 -0.68 24.93
C GLY A 79 -0.73 -1.88 24.46
N ARG A 80 -1.22 -1.90 23.21
CA ARG A 80 -1.93 -3.05 22.67
C ARG A 80 -0.95 -4.16 22.26
N PRO A 81 -1.17 -5.43 22.64
CA PRO A 81 -0.32 -6.54 22.23
C PRO A 81 -0.62 -6.90 20.76
N MET A 82 -0.15 -6.02 19.85
CA MET A 82 -0.39 -6.09 18.43
C MET A 82 0.87 -5.71 17.66
N LEU A 83 1.18 -6.50 16.65
CA LEU A 83 2.30 -6.29 15.74
C LEU A 83 1.76 -6.26 14.32
N VAL A 84 2.20 -5.31 13.50
CA VAL A 84 1.73 -5.19 12.10
C VAL A 84 2.89 -5.30 11.15
N ALA A 85 2.94 -6.36 10.35
CA ALA A 85 3.94 -6.50 9.29
C ALA A 85 3.53 -5.69 8.05
N LEU A 86 4.47 -4.95 7.47
CA LEU A 86 4.29 -4.24 6.20
C LEU A 86 4.77 -5.12 5.04
N LEU A 87 3.84 -5.49 4.16
CA LEU A 87 4.07 -6.40 3.04
C LEU A 87 4.15 -5.62 1.73
N HIS A 88 5.36 -5.24 1.35
CA HIS A 88 5.62 -4.42 0.17
C HIS A 88 5.72 -5.24 -1.13
N CYS A 89 5.21 -4.69 -2.22
CA CYS A 89 5.45 -5.17 -3.59
C CYS A 89 5.19 -6.68 -3.73
N GLY A 90 6.16 -7.44 -4.28
CA GLY A 90 6.03 -8.88 -4.51
C GLY A 90 5.74 -9.72 -3.25
N LEU A 91 6.10 -9.24 -2.05
CA LEU A 91 5.70 -9.92 -0.81
C LEU A 91 4.19 -9.80 -0.57
N GLY A 92 3.61 -8.63 -0.84
CA GLY A 92 2.16 -8.42 -0.81
C GLY A 92 1.45 -9.26 -1.87
N GLU A 93 1.96 -9.27 -3.11
CA GLU A 93 1.39 -10.08 -4.20
C GLU A 93 1.34 -11.57 -3.85
N TRP A 94 2.42 -12.10 -3.26
CA TRP A 94 2.45 -13.48 -2.78
C TRP A 94 1.50 -13.69 -1.60
N ALA A 95 1.51 -12.80 -0.61
CA ALA A 95 0.67 -12.93 0.58
C ALA A 95 -0.83 -12.93 0.24
N GLU A 96 -1.25 -12.11 -0.73
CA GLU A 96 -2.63 -12.06 -1.21
C GLU A 96 -3.14 -13.40 -1.77
N THR A 97 -2.25 -14.32 -2.18
CA THR A 97 -2.61 -15.67 -2.63
C THR A 97 -2.88 -16.65 -1.47
N GLN A 98 -2.62 -16.23 -0.23
CA GLN A 98 -2.75 -17.05 0.97
C GLN A 98 -4.03 -16.68 1.74
N SER A 99 -4.56 -17.63 2.51
CA SER A 99 -5.60 -17.34 3.51
C SER A 99 -5.00 -16.70 4.76
N ASP A 100 -5.84 -16.05 5.57
CA ASP A 100 -5.42 -15.45 6.84
C ASP A 100 -4.84 -16.50 7.81
N GLU A 101 -5.39 -17.72 7.81
CA GLU A 101 -4.87 -18.85 8.59
C GLU A 101 -3.49 -19.31 8.12
N GLN A 102 -3.29 -19.43 6.81
CA GLN A 102 -1.98 -19.79 6.24
C GLN A 102 -0.93 -18.73 6.58
N MET A 103 -1.31 -17.46 6.52
CA MET A 103 -0.45 -16.36 6.94
C MET A 103 -0.17 -16.37 8.44
N ALA A 104 -1.15 -16.71 9.29
CA ALA A 104 -0.95 -16.86 10.73
C ALA A 104 0.09 -17.94 11.06
N ASP A 105 0.05 -19.08 10.35
CA ASP A 105 1.01 -20.15 10.56
C ASP A 105 2.40 -19.78 10.03
N CYS A 106 2.46 -19.16 8.85
CA CYS A 106 3.69 -18.67 8.25
C CYS A 106 4.38 -17.62 9.15
N ILE A 107 3.65 -16.60 9.59
CA ILE A 107 4.23 -15.53 10.40
C ILE A 107 4.65 -16.01 11.79
N THR A 108 3.94 -16.99 12.37
CA THR A 108 4.33 -17.61 13.65
C THR A 108 5.68 -18.31 13.50
N ARG A 109 5.87 -19.09 12.43
CA ARG A 109 7.17 -19.74 12.15
C ARG A 109 8.26 -18.72 11.84
N HIS A 110 7.97 -17.69 11.04
CA HIS A 110 8.90 -16.61 10.75
C HIS A 110 9.40 -15.93 12.03
N LEU A 111 8.50 -15.50 12.91
CA LEU A 111 8.86 -14.81 14.17
C LEU A 111 9.60 -15.75 15.14
N ALA A 112 9.30 -17.05 15.15
CA ALA A 112 10.00 -18.05 15.97
C ALA A 112 11.49 -18.18 15.63
N ARG A 113 11.91 -17.81 14.41
CA ARG A 113 13.32 -17.79 14.01
C ARG A 113 14.10 -16.64 14.66
N TYR A 114 13.42 -15.56 15.04
CA TYR A 114 14.03 -14.39 15.69
C TYR A 114 13.82 -14.38 17.21
N PHE A 115 12.68 -14.91 17.66
CA PHE A 115 12.25 -14.87 19.05
C PHE A 115 11.84 -16.28 19.47
N PRO A 116 12.65 -17.02 20.25
CA PRO A 116 12.39 -18.44 20.54
C PRO A 116 11.05 -18.68 21.25
N THR A 117 10.61 -17.72 22.05
CA THR A 117 9.31 -17.75 22.73
C THR A 117 8.12 -17.59 21.78
N ALA A 118 8.34 -17.13 20.54
CA ALA A 118 7.26 -16.93 19.56
C ALA A 118 6.69 -18.25 19.01
N ALA A 119 7.45 -19.35 19.09
CA ALA A 119 7.06 -20.66 18.55
C ALA A 119 5.76 -21.21 19.19
N THR A 120 5.46 -20.80 20.42
CA THR A 120 4.27 -21.23 21.18
C THR A 120 3.18 -20.15 21.25
N THR A 121 3.37 -19.01 20.57
CA THR A 121 2.49 -17.84 20.67
C THR A 121 1.88 -17.51 19.32
N ARG A 122 0.89 -18.30 18.90
CA ARG A 122 0.11 -17.99 17.70
C ARG A 122 -0.79 -16.77 17.98
N PRO A 123 -0.91 -15.79 17.06
CA PRO A 123 -1.83 -14.69 17.24
C PRO A 123 -3.27 -15.21 17.35
N LYS A 124 -4.06 -14.57 18.21
CA LYS A 124 -5.50 -14.83 18.36
C LYS A 124 -6.24 -14.54 17.07
N ARG A 125 -5.85 -13.46 16.40
CA ARG A 125 -6.38 -13.06 15.10
C ARG A 125 -5.24 -12.58 14.22
N CYS A 126 -5.26 -13.08 12.99
CA CYS A 126 -4.39 -12.66 11.92
C CYS A 126 -5.28 -12.08 10.82
N THR A 127 -5.02 -10.87 10.35
CA THR A 127 -5.82 -10.26 9.28
C THR A 127 -4.90 -9.65 8.24
N LEU A 128 -5.01 -10.14 7.01
CA LEU A 128 -4.27 -9.66 5.85
C LEU A 128 -5.15 -8.72 5.03
N THR A 129 -4.70 -7.49 4.80
CA THR A 129 -5.31 -6.63 3.76
C THR A 129 -4.99 -7.19 2.37
N ARG A 130 -5.87 -6.97 1.40
CA ARG A 130 -5.69 -7.43 0.01
C ARG A 130 -6.06 -6.32 -0.97
N TRP A 131 -5.27 -5.24 -0.96
CA TRP A 131 -5.59 -4.02 -1.69
C TRP A 131 -5.67 -4.21 -3.20
N ARG A 132 -4.88 -5.12 -3.78
CA ARG A 132 -4.90 -5.38 -5.22
C ARG A 132 -6.11 -6.18 -5.65
N GLN A 133 -6.60 -7.08 -4.79
CA GLN A 133 -7.83 -7.84 -5.03
C GLN A 133 -9.09 -6.99 -4.82
N ASP A 134 -9.05 -5.96 -3.96
CA ASP A 134 -10.19 -5.08 -3.72
C ASP A 134 -10.70 -4.47 -5.05
N PRO A 135 -11.96 -4.71 -5.44
CA PRO A 135 -12.52 -4.22 -6.69
C PRO A 135 -12.62 -2.70 -6.78
N PHE A 136 -12.58 -1.99 -5.64
CA PHE A 136 -12.69 -0.54 -5.56
C PHE A 136 -11.34 0.17 -5.47
N ALA A 137 -10.26 -0.54 -5.12
CA ALA A 137 -8.91 0.03 -5.00
C ALA A 137 -7.95 -0.47 -6.08
N LYS A 138 -7.92 -1.78 -6.36
CA LYS A 138 -7.01 -2.42 -7.34
C LYS A 138 -5.50 -2.19 -7.08
N GLY A 139 -5.14 -1.81 -5.87
CA GLY A 139 -3.79 -1.55 -5.39
C GLY A 139 -3.81 -0.59 -4.21
N SER A 140 -2.64 -0.16 -3.75
CA SER A 140 -2.52 0.70 -2.57
C SER A 140 -2.54 2.19 -2.91
N TYR A 141 -1.62 2.65 -3.76
CA TYR A 141 -1.44 4.06 -4.09
C TYR A 141 -0.53 4.25 -5.30
N ALA A 142 -0.60 5.43 -5.94
CA ALA A 142 0.19 5.76 -7.11
C ALA A 142 1.70 5.86 -6.84
N TYR A 143 2.49 5.56 -7.86
CA TYR A 143 3.93 5.84 -7.89
C TYR A 143 4.39 6.20 -9.31
N LEU A 144 5.52 6.91 -9.42
CA LEU A 144 6.14 7.19 -10.71
C LEU A 144 6.84 5.94 -11.24
N ALA A 145 6.20 5.23 -12.16
CA ALA A 145 6.81 4.07 -12.82
C ALA A 145 7.91 4.49 -13.81
N ARG A 146 8.68 3.51 -14.29
CA ARG A 146 9.72 3.77 -15.28
C ARG A 146 9.12 4.40 -16.53
N GLY A 147 9.59 5.60 -16.88
CA GLY A 147 9.09 6.36 -18.03
C GLY A 147 7.92 7.30 -17.72
N SER A 148 7.49 7.35 -16.46
CA SER A 148 6.54 8.35 -15.96
C SER A 148 7.27 9.52 -15.29
N THR A 149 6.63 10.69 -15.28
CA THR A 149 7.13 11.91 -14.63
C THR A 149 6.01 12.59 -13.85
N ALA A 150 6.34 13.61 -13.06
CA ALA A 150 5.33 14.43 -12.37
C ALA A 150 4.34 15.12 -13.34
N GLU A 151 4.69 15.28 -14.61
CA GLU A 151 3.77 15.81 -15.63
C GLU A 151 2.58 14.86 -15.87
N ASP A 152 2.75 13.56 -15.64
CA ASP A 152 1.63 12.60 -15.73
C ASP A 152 0.57 12.88 -14.66
N LEU A 153 0.97 13.28 -13.45
CA LEU A 153 0.04 13.68 -12.38
C LEU A 153 -0.75 14.94 -12.77
N ASP A 154 -0.13 15.89 -13.47
CA ASP A 154 -0.83 17.07 -14.01
C ASP A 154 -1.85 16.69 -15.08
N LEU A 155 -1.49 15.77 -15.98
CA LEU A 155 -2.43 15.22 -16.96
C LEU A 155 -3.57 14.47 -16.25
N LEU A 156 -3.28 13.68 -15.22
CA LEU A 156 -4.31 13.02 -14.41
C LEU A 156 -5.21 14.02 -13.68
N ALA A 157 -4.69 15.16 -13.25
CA ALA A 157 -5.46 16.24 -12.64
C ALA A 157 -6.33 17.03 -13.64
N ARG A 158 -5.90 17.11 -14.92
CA ARG A 158 -6.51 17.99 -15.93
C ARG A 158 -7.97 17.65 -16.20
N PRO A 159 -8.91 18.61 -16.02
CA PRO A 159 -10.30 18.47 -16.43
C PRO A 159 -10.46 18.35 -17.96
N PHE A 160 -11.55 17.73 -18.43
CA PHE A 160 -11.90 17.70 -19.85
C PHE A 160 -13.42 17.66 -20.08
N GLY A 161 -13.85 17.73 -21.34
CA GLY A 161 -15.25 17.50 -21.73
C GLY A 161 -15.90 18.62 -22.55
N THR A 162 -15.12 19.37 -23.33
CA THR A 162 -15.61 20.27 -24.38
C THR A 162 -15.45 19.65 -25.77
N GLY A 163 -16.31 20.02 -26.72
CA GLY A 163 -16.43 19.33 -28.01
C GLY A 163 -15.17 19.28 -28.90
N ALA A 164 -15.12 18.22 -29.71
CA ALA A 164 -14.27 17.83 -30.84
C ALA A 164 -12.73 18.03 -30.84
N ASP A 165 -12.15 19.14 -30.40
CA ASP A 165 -10.72 19.42 -30.64
C ASP A 165 -10.02 20.07 -29.43
N ASP A 166 -10.00 19.39 -28.28
CA ASP A 166 -9.21 19.81 -27.09
C ASP A 166 -7.69 19.54 -27.28
N ALA A 167 -7.18 19.64 -28.51
CA ALA A 167 -5.75 19.64 -28.80
C ALA A 167 -5.10 20.99 -28.48
N ASP A 168 -5.87 22.09 -28.31
CA ASP A 168 -5.27 23.43 -28.25
C ASP A 168 -5.98 24.46 -27.34
N SER A 169 -6.86 24.06 -26.42
CA SER A 169 -7.50 25.04 -25.53
C SER A 169 -6.79 25.17 -24.18
N LEU A 170 -5.84 26.13 -24.14
CA LEU A 170 -5.51 26.93 -22.95
C LEU A 170 -6.67 27.87 -22.53
N VAL A 171 -7.84 27.77 -23.18
CA VAL A 171 -8.97 28.69 -23.06
C VAL A 171 -10.18 27.95 -22.50
N GLY A 172 -10.21 27.88 -21.16
CA GLY A 172 -11.46 27.88 -20.41
C GLY A 172 -11.70 26.66 -19.53
N LYS A 173 -11.14 26.68 -18.30
CA LYS A 173 -11.66 25.90 -17.16
C LYS A 173 -13.20 25.98 -17.06
N ASN A 174 -13.78 27.11 -17.48
CA ASN A 174 -15.23 27.42 -17.52
C ASN A 174 -16.13 26.56 -18.44
N ARG A 175 -15.65 25.48 -19.07
CA ARG A 175 -16.50 24.62 -19.91
C ARG A 175 -16.26 23.12 -19.74
N ALA A 176 -15.30 22.70 -18.91
CA ALA A 176 -15.07 21.28 -18.65
C ALA A 176 -16.31 20.63 -17.99
N ARG A 177 -16.51 19.33 -18.24
CA ARG A 177 -17.63 18.56 -17.67
C ARG A 177 -17.17 17.47 -16.71
N ILE A 178 -15.92 17.04 -16.83
CA ILE A 178 -15.32 15.98 -16.02
C ILE A 178 -14.08 16.54 -15.35
N PHE A 179 -14.09 16.49 -14.03
CA PHE A 179 -13.03 16.95 -13.14
C PHE A 179 -12.45 15.75 -12.38
N TRP A 180 -11.19 15.88 -11.95
CA TRP A 180 -10.43 14.77 -11.38
C TRP A 180 -9.79 15.20 -10.07
N ALA A 181 -9.96 14.36 -9.06
CA ALA A 181 -9.36 14.48 -7.74
C ALA A 181 -8.94 13.10 -7.24
N GLY A 182 -8.15 13.07 -6.16
CA GLY A 182 -7.58 11.87 -5.59
C GLY A 182 -6.07 11.97 -5.49
N GLU A 183 -5.46 11.08 -4.71
CA GLU A 183 -4.02 11.10 -4.44
C GLU A 183 -3.17 11.09 -5.74
N HIS A 184 -3.63 10.39 -6.78
CA HIS A 184 -2.98 10.29 -8.09
C HIS A 184 -3.15 11.54 -8.98
N THR A 185 -3.58 12.68 -8.42
CA THR A 185 -3.84 13.94 -9.15
C THR A 185 -3.22 15.15 -8.45
N GLU A 186 -2.23 14.92 -7.58
CA GLU A 186 -1.48 15.92 -6.82
C GLU A 186 0.01 15.63 -7.03
N GLN A 187 0.87 16.65 -7.16
CA GLN A 187 2.27 16.42 -7.57
C GLN A 187 3.24 16.19 -6.40
N ILE A 188 2.95 16.76 -5.24
CA ILE A 188 3.92 16.86 -4.14
C ILE A 188 3.70 15.74 -3.12
N GLU A 189 2.44 15.48 -2.82
CA GLU A 189 1.91 14.62 -1.76
C GLU A 189 1.07 13.46 -2.35
N PHE A 190 1.30 13.07 -3.61
CA PHE A 190 0.70 11.84 -4.16
C PHE A 190 1.10 10.62 -3.34
N GLY A 191 0.23 9.63 -3.30
CA GLY A 191 0.34 8.47 -2.42
C GLY A 191 -0.02 8.74 -0.96
N PHE A 192 -0.39 9.97 -0.58
CA PHE A 192 -0.77 10.32 0.77
C PHE A 192 -2.21 10.84 0.89
N VAL A 193 -2.75 10.75 2.11
CA VAL A 193 -4.10 11.25 2.45
C VAL A 193 -4.20 12.76 2.27
N GLN A 194 -3.16 13.52 2.66
CA GLN A 194 -3.15 14.97 2.47
C GLN A 194 -3.16 15.37 0.99
N GLY A 195 -2.49 14.62 0.10
CA GLY A 195 -2.58 14.86 -1.35
C GLY A 195 -3.98 14.62 -1.91
N ALA A 196 -4.67 13.57 -1.45
CA ALA A 196 -6.09 13.36 -1.78
C ALA A 196 -6.99 14.52 -1.30
N LEU A 197 -6.74 15.04 -0.09
CA LEU A 197 -7.47 16.18 0.45
C LEU A 197 -7.22 17.46 -0.38
N LEU A 198 -5.95 17.75 -0.70
CA LEU A 198 -5.56 18.94 -1.46
C LEU A 198 -6.11 18.89 -2.88
N SER A 199 -6.01 17.75 -3.57
CA SER A 199 -6.60 17.58 -4.91
C SER A 199 -8.13 17.71 -4.89
N GLY A 200 -8.79 17.26 -3.84
CA GLY A 200 -10.24 17.46 -3.65
C GLY A 200 -10.62 18.94 -3.56
N ARG A 201 -9.85 19.74 -2.80
CA ARG A 201 -10.04 21.20 -2.73
C ARG A 201 -9.79 21.88 -4.07
N ARG A 202 -8.69 21.52 -4.75
CA ARG A 202 -8.36 22.00 -6.09
C ARG A 202 -9.51 21.74 -7.07
N ALA A 203 -10.00 20.50 -7.14
CA ALA A 203 -11.08 20.14 -8.06
C ALA A 203 -12.40 20.85 -7.70
N ALA A 204 -12.66 21.13 -6.42
CA ALA A 204 -13.82 21.91 -6.01
C ALA A 204 -13.74 23.38 -6.47
N ASP A 205 -12.55 23.98 -6.47
CA ASP A 205 -12.33 25.34 -6.99
C ASP A 205 -12.38 25.41 -8.53
N GLU A 206 -12.26 24.25 -9.22
CA GLU A 206 -12.36 24.14 -10.68
C GLU A 206 -13.81 24.01 -11.19
N LEU A 207 -14.75 23.59 -10.33
CA LEU A 207 -16.19 23.45 -10.62
C LEU A 207 -16.89 24.80 -10.76
#